data_AF-A0A3D1R8Y5-F1
#
_entry.id   AF-A0A3D1R8Y5-F1
#
_cell.length_a   1.000
_cell.length_b   1.000
_cell.length_c   1.000
_cell.angle_alpha   90.00
_cell.angle_beta   90.00
_cell.angle_gamma   90.00
#
_symmetry.space_group_name_H-M   'P 1'
#
loop_
_entity.id
_entity.type
_entity.pdbx_description
1 polymer ?
#
loop_
_entity_poly.entity_id
_entity_poly.type
_entity_poly.pdbx_seq_one_letter_code
_entity_poly.pdbx_strand_id
1 'polypeptide(L)'
;MKHPMLGRLLRYHASEGKTLLAAGLCMVLLALTTGAYAWLMGPMVQFLVTGGADGLGRAFELVPALREIDRSQALIVLPAIIVGIGLIKGAAYLGQFYMMGMLGQRVVARVRRELLESLLTP
;
A
#
# COMPACT_ATOMS: atom_id res chain seq x y z
N MET A 1 -5.71 -29.44 -15.86
CA MET A 1 -4.59 -28.94 -15.05
C MET A 1 -5.01 -28.87 -13.59
N LYS A 2 -4.81 -29.97 -12.85
CA LYS A 2 -5.30 -30.16 -11.47
C LYS A 2 -4.09 -30.17 -10.54
N HIS A 3 -3.80 -29.05 -9.86
CA HIS A 3 -2.83 -29.06 -8.75
C HIS A 3 -3.61 -29.14 -7.42
N PRO A 4 -3.92 -30.36 -6.92
CA PRO A 4 -4.68 -30.53 -5.66
C PRO A 4 -3.95 -29.92 -4.45
N MET A 5 -2.63 -29.70 -4.56
CA MET A 5 -1.83 -29.00 -3.54
C MET A 5 -2.16 -27.52 -3.42
N LEU A 6 -2.43 -26.82 -4.54
CA LEU A 6 -2.83 -25.41 -4.52
C LEU A 6 -4.17 -25.24 -3.81
N GLY A 7 -5.13 -26.13 -4.09
CA GLY A 7 -6.45 -26.12 -3.45
C GLY A 7 -6.38 -26.35 -1.95
N ARG A 8 -5.49 -27.23 -1.47
CA ARG A 8 -5.26 -27.44 -0.03
C ARG A 8 -4.64 -26.21 0.63
N LEU A 9 -3.66 -25.57 -0.01
CA LEU A 9 -3.01 -24.35 0.50
C LEU A 9 -3.97 -23.16 0.56
N LEU A 10 -4.77 -22.97 -0.50
CA LEU A 10 -5.81 -21.94 -0.55
C LEU A 10 -6.87 -22.15 0.53
N ARG A 11 -7.29 -23.39 0.78
CA ARG A 11 -8.26 -23.68 1.86
C ARG A 11 -7.69 -23.42 3.25
N TYR A 12 -6.38 -23.60 3.42
CA TYR A 12 -5.68 -23.31 4.67
C TYR A 12 -5.62 -21.81 4.98
N HIS A 13 -5.41 -20.98 3.95
CA HIS A 13 -5.47 -19.52 4.04
C HIS A 13 -6.90 -18.98 4.10
N ALA A 14 -7.86 -19.67 3.47
CA ALA A 14 -9.26 -19.27 3.43
C ALA A 14 -9.95 -19.24 4.81
N SER A 15 -9.44 -19.98 5.81
CA SER A 15 -10.01 -19.90 7.17
C SER A 15 -9.78 -18.54 7.85
N GLU A 16 -8.86 -17.72 7.32
CA GLU A 16 -8.50 -16.38 7.84
C GLU A 16 -8.88 -15.28 6.83
N GLY A 17 -9.95 -15.51 6.06
CA GLY A 17 -10.36 -14.63 4.95
C GLY A 17 -10.55 -13.16 5.34
N LYS A 18 -10.94 -12.87 6.59
CA LYS A 18 -11.08 -11.49 7.10
C LYS A 18 -9.74 -10.77 7.20
N THR A 19 -8.71 -11.44 7.71
CA THR A 19 -7.35 -10.88 7.81
C THR A 19 -6.72 -10.73 6.43
N LEU A 20 -6.98 -11.68 5.53
CA LEU A 20 -6.48 -11.61 4.16
C LEU A 20 -7.14 -10.47 3.36
N LEU A 21 -8.45 -10.27 3.53
CA LEU A 21 -9.18 -9.15 2.94
C LEU A 21 -8.66 -7.81 3.48
N ALA A 22 -8.47 -7.70 4.81
CA ALA A 22 -7.93 -6.49 5.43
C ALA A 22 -6.51 -6.17 4.91
N ALA A 23 -5.64 -7.17 4.81
CA ALA A 23 -4.31 -7.01 4.22
C ALA A 23 -4.38 -6.60 2.74
N GLY A 24 -5.31 -7.19 1.98
CA GLY A 24 -5.56 -6.82 0.58
C GLY A 24 -6.02 -5.37 0.43
N LEU A 25 -6.90 -4.88 1.30
CA LEU A 25 -7.34 -3.48 1.32
C LEU A 25 -6.17 -2.53 1.64
N CYS A 26 -5.35 -2.87 2.64
CA CYS A 26 -4.13 -2.10 2.92
C CYS A 26 -3.17 -2.09 1.71
N MET A 27 -3.06 -3.20 0.98
CA MET A 27 -2.21 -3.29 -0.20
C MET A 27 -2.73 -2.46 -1.37
N VAL A 28 -4.03 -2.41 -1.59
CA VAL A 28 -4.64 -1.51 -2.57
C VAL A 28 -4.36 -0.05 -2.21
N LEU A 29 -4.56 0.32 -0.94
CA LEU A 29 -4.27 1.68 -0.46
C LEU A 29 -2.77 2.03 -0.62
N LEU A 30 -1.88 1.09 -0.30
CA LEU A 30 -0.44 1.23 -0.48
C LEU A 30 -0.06 1.43 -1.96
N ALA A 31 -0.68 0.67 -2.87
CA ALA A 31 -0.44 0.79 -4.30
C ALA A 31 -0.92 2.13 -4.85
N LEU A 32 -2.13 2.56 -4.45
CA LEU A 32 -2.69 3.86 -4.85
C LEU A 32 -1.81 5.03 -4.37
N THR A 33 -1.39 5.02 -3.11
CA THR A 33 -0.51 6.06 -2.57
C THR A 33 0.88 6.05 -3.20
N THR A 34 1.41 4.88 -3.55
CA THR A 34 2.70 4.76 -4.27
C THR A 34 2.61 5.31 -5.68
N GLY A 35 1.53 5.01 -6.41
CA GLY A 35 1.28 5.58 -7.74
C GLY A 35 1.08 7.09 -7.70
N ALA A 36 0.28 7.59 -6.75
CA ALA A 36 0.05 9.01 -6.56
C ALA A 36 1.34 9.77 -6.23
N TYR A 37 2.17 9.21 -5.32
CA TYR A 37 3.47 9.79 -5.00
C TYR A 37 4.37 9.86 -6.24
N ALA A 38 4.51 8.76 -6.99
CA ALA A 38 5.36 8.72 -8.18
C ALA A 38 4.92 9.73 -9.26
N TRP A 39 3.61 9.85 -9.47
CA TRP A 39 3.03 10.81 -10.41
C TRP A 39 3.29 12.27 -9.97
N LEU A 40 3.24 12.57 -8.67
CA LEU A 40 3.44 13.91 -8.13
C LEU A 40 4.92 14.36 -8.08
N MET A 41 5.85 13.41 -7.95
CA MET A 41 7.29 13.73 -7.82
C MET A 41 7.86 14.43 -9.07
N GLY A 42 7.46 14.04 -10.27
CA GLY A 42 7.93 14.68 -11.51
C GLY A 42 7.63 16.18 -11.56
N PRO A 43 6.35 16.59 -11.43
CA PRO A 43 5.94 17.99 -11.37
C PRO A 43 6.56 18.76 -10.20
N MET A 44 6.68 18.13 -9.02
CA MET A 44 7.29 18.76 -7.84
C MET A 44 8.75 19.13 -8.08
N VAL A 45 9.54 18.21 -8.64
CA VAL A 45 10.96 18.46 -8.94
C VAL A 45 11.09 19.56 -10.00
N GLN A 46 10.25 19.53 -11.04
CA GLN A 46 10.23 20.59 -12.05
C GLN A 46 9.91 21.95 -11.43
N PHE A 47 8.89 22.04 -10.57
CA PHE A 47 8.52 23.29 -9.89
C PHE A 47 9.65 23.82 -9.00
N LEU A 48 10.33 22.93 -8.25
CA LEU A 48 11.47 23.28 -7.42
C LEU A 48 12.65 23.81 -8.24
N VAL A 49 12.94 23.18 -9.39
CA VAL A 49 14.10 23.52 -10.22
C VAL A 49 13.85 24.77 -11.07
N THR A 50 12.65 24.96 -11.61
CA THR A 50 12.33 26.13 -12.45
C THR A 50 11.95 27.37 -11.63
N GLY A 51 11.88 27.25 -10.30
CA GLY A 51 11.41 28.32 -9.41
C GLY A 51 9.97 28.76 -9.73
N GLY A 52 9.19 27.92 -10.43
CA GLY A 52 7.85 28.23 -10.92
C GLY A 52 7.76 29.12 -12.17
N ALA A 53 8.86 29.28 -12.94
CA ALA A 53 8.86 30.08 -14.17
C ALA A 53 8.02 29.44 -15.29
N ASP A 54 8.13 28.11 -15.43
CA ASP A 54 7.17 27.29 -16.15
C ASP A 54 6.12 26.85 -15.14
N GLY A 55 5.06 27.66 -14.98
CA GLY A 55 3.99 27.39 -14.03
C GLY A 55 3.52 25.93 -14.13
N LEU A 56 3.33 25.29 -12.96
CA LEU A 56 2.92 23.90 -12.70
C LEU A 56 2.04 23.27 -13.80
N GLY A 57 2.65 22.94 -14.95
CA GLY A 57 1.96 22.61 -16.18
C GLY A 57 1.51 21.15 -16.23
N ARG A 58 0.38 20.92 -16.94
CA ARG A 58 -0.32 19.65 -17.26
C ARG A 58 -0.67 18.69 -16.12
N ALA A 59 0.18 18.50 -15.12
CA ALA A 59 -0.09 17.61 -13.99
C ALA A 59 -1.24 18.13 -13.12
N PHE A 60 -1.29 19.44 -12.88
CA PHE A 60 -2.37 20.06 -12.11
C PHE A 60 -3.62 20.38 -12.96
N GLU A 61 -3.60 20.22 -14.28
CA GLU A 61 -4.81 20.34 -15.13
C GLU A 61 -5.82 19.21 -14.87
N LEU A 62 -5.35 18.05 -14.38
CA LEU A 62 -6.20 16.92 -13.99
C LEU A 62 -6.89 17.11 -12.63
N VAL A 63 -6.48 18.07 -11.81
CA VAL A 63 -7.02 18.28 -10.46
C VAL A 63 -7.43 19.75 -10.28
N PRO A 64 -8.72 20.09 -10.51
CA PRO A 64 -9.19 21.48 -10.52
C PRO A 64 -8.97 22.23 -9.19
N ALA A 65 -8.90 21.52 -8.05
CA ALA A 65 -8.71 22.09 -6.72
C ALA A 65 -7.33 22.75 -6.49
N LEU A 66 -6.36 22.51 -7.38
CA LEU A 66 -4.98 22.99 -7.23
C LEU A 66 -4.64 24.08 -8.26
N ARG A 67 -5.60 24.46 -9.12
CA ARG A 67 -5.45 25.45 -10.19
C ARG A 67 -5.48 26.91 -9.69
N GLU A 68 -6.05 27.14 -8.51
CA GLU A 68 -6.21 28.48 -7.90
C GLU A 68 -5.11 28.82 -6.88
N ILE A 69 -4.11 27.95 -6.71
CA ILE A 69 -3.09 28.13 -5.67
C ILE A 69 -1.99 29.08 -6.16
N ASP A 70 -1.86 30.22 -5.47
CA ASP A 70 -0.83 31.22 -5.72
C ASP A 70 0.60 30.65 -5.48
N ARG A 71 1.61 31.22 -6.15
CA ARG A 71 3.01 30.75 -6.14
C ARG A 71 3.58 30.67 -4.72
N SER A 72 3.17 31.60 -3.87
CA SER A 72 3.52 31.65 -2.44
C SER A 72 2.95 30.47 -1.65
N GLN A 73 1.71 30.07 -1.93
CA GLN A 73 1.02 28.97 -1.28
C GLN A 73 1.47 27.61 -1.83
N ALA A 74 1.79 27.52 -3.11
CA ALA A 74 2.25 26.28 -3.76
C ALA A 74 3.53 25.72 -3.11
N LEU A 75 4.44 26.60 -2.66
CA LEU A 75 5.68 26.24 -1.97
C LEU A 75 5.46 25.49 -0.65
N ILE A 76 4.32 25.69 0.02
CA ILE A 76 3.98 25.04 1.29
C ILE A 76 3.01 23.88 1.04
N VAL A 77 2.04 24.06 0.15
CA VAL A 77 0.99 23.08 -0.11
C VAL A 77 1.53 21.82 -0.78
N LEU A 78 2.44 21.92 -1.76
CA LEU A 78 3.00 20.74 -2.44
C LEU A 78 3.76 19.82 -1.46
N PRO A 79 4.74 20.30 -0.67
CA PRO A 79 5.41 19.47 0.33
C PRO A 79 4.44 18.90 1.37
N ALA A 80 3.45 19.68 1.81
CA ALA A 80 2.44 19.21 2.76
C ALA A 80 1.62 18.04 2.21
N ILE A 81 1.23 18.09 0.93
CA ILE A 81 0.54 16.97 0.25
C ILE A 81 1.43 15.73 0.23
N ILE A 82 2.71 15.88 -0.10
CA ILE A 82 3.65 14.75 -0.15
C ILE A 82 3.83 14.11 1.23
N VAL A 83 3.96 14.92 2.28
CA VAL A 83 4.02 14.43 3.66
C VAL A 83 2.71 13.70 4.00
N GLY A 84 1.56 14.25 3.63
CA GLY A 84 0.26 13.60 3.82
C GLY A 84 0.17 12.23 3.13
N ILE A 85 0.56 12.14 1.86
CA ILE A 85 0.63 10.88 1.11
C ILE A 85 1.59 9.90 1.81
N GLY A 86 2.75 10.38 2.27
CA GLY A 86 3.74 9.59 3.00
C GLY A 86 3.19 8.99 4.30
N LEU A 87 2.42 9.76 5.06
CA LEU A 87 1.78 9.28 6.29
C LEU A 87 0.74 8.20 6.00
N ILE A 88 -0.13 8.42 5.00
CA ILE A 88 -1.16 7.44 4.60
C ILE A 88 -0.48 6.16 4.10
N LYS A 89 0.56 6.30 3.27
CA LYS A 89 1.37 5.19 2.76
C LYS A 89 2.02 4.40 3.89
N GLY A 90 2.62 5.08 4.86
CA GLY A 90 3.25 4.46 6.02
C GLY A 90 2.26 3.66 6.88
N ALA A 91 1.08 4.24 7.15
CA ALA A 91 0.02 3.55 7.88
C ALA A 91 -0.49 2.32 7.13
N ALA A 92 -0.70 2.43 5.81
CA ALA A 92 -1.11 1.31 4.97
C ALA A 92 -0.06 0.18 4.96
N TYR A 93 1.21 0.54 4.82
CA TYR A 93 2.33 -0.40 4.85
C TYR A 93 2.43 -1.14 6.19
N LEU A 94 2.33 -0.41 7.31
CA LEU A 94 2.34 -0.99 8.65
C LEU A 94 1.20 -1.99 8.83
N GLY A 95 -0.03 -1.61 8.45
CA GLY A 95 -1.21 -2.47 8.53
C GLY A 95 -1.04 -3.75 7.71
N GLN A 96 -0.59 -3.63 6.47
CA GLN A 96 -0.34 -4.78 5.59
C GLN A 96 0.74 -5.70 6.18
N PHE A 97 1.86 -5.14 6.63
CA PHE A 97 2.98 -5.91 7.15
C PHE A 97 2.62 -6.68 8.43
N TYR A 98 1.93 -6.00 9.36
CA TYR A 98 1.48 -6.62 10.60
C TYR A 98 0.48 -7.77 10.36
N MET A 99 -0.54 -7.53 9.52
CA MET A 99 -1.55 -8.54 9.19
C MET A 99 -0.91 -9.76 8.53
N MET A 100 0.04 -9.56 7.61
CA MET A 100 0.72 -10.65 6.91
C MET A 100 1.67 -11.41 7.84
N GLY A 101 2.37 -10.72 8.73
CA GLY A 101 3.22 -11.34 9.75
C GLY A 101 2.42 -12.24 10.69
N MET A 102 1.29 -11.73 11.21
CA MET A 102 0.39 -12.49 12.07
C MET A 102 -0.19 -13.72 11.37
N LEU A 103 -0.61 -13.58 10.11
CA LEU A 103 -1.09 -14.69 9.30
C LEU A 103 -0.02 -15.78 9.15
N GLY A 104 1.23 -15.39 8.86
CA GLY A 104 2.35 -16.32 8.77
C GLY A 104 2.55 -17.12 10.07
N GLN A 105 2.52 -16.46 11.23
CA GLN A 105 2.65 -17.14 12.53
C GLN A 105 1.50 -18.13 12.79
N ARG A 106 0.26 -17.76 12.46
CA ARG A 106 -0.92 -18.64 12.62
C ARG A 106 -0.81 -19.88 11.74
N VAL A 107 -0.38 -19.72 10.48
CA VAL A 107 -0.17 -20.85 9.56
C VAL A 107 0.92 -21.78 10.09
N VAL A 108 2.06 -21.23 10.53
CA VAL A 108 3.16 -22.03 11.09
C VAL A 108 2.73 -22.79 12.35
N ALA A 109 2.01 -22.13 13.26
CA ALA A 109 1.48 -22.76 14.47
C ALA A 109 0.55 -23.93 14.14
N ARG A 110 -0.32 -23.77 13.13
CA ARG A 110 -1.23 -24.83 12.70
C ARG A 110 -0.49 -26.02 12.08
N VAL A 111 0.46 -25.75 11.18
CA VAL A 111 1.27 -26.82 10.54
C VAL A 111 2.07 -27.59 11.59
N ARG A 112 2.66 -26.90 12.58
CA ARG A 112 3.37 -27.56 13.69
C ARG A 112 2.46 -28.48 14.50
N ARG A 113 1.22 -28.05 14.74
CA ARG A 113 0.24 -28.84 15.47
C ARG A 113 -0.18 -30.09 14.70
N GLU A 114 -0.51 -29.94 13.43
CA GLU A 114 -0.90 -31.06 12.56
C GLU A 114 0.23 -32.08 12.39
N LEU A 115 1.48 -31.60 12.28
CA LEU A 115 2.66 -32.47 12.23
C LEU A 115 2.81 -33.27 13.52
N LEU A 116 2.68 -32.62 14.67
CA LEU A 116 2.81 -33.27 15.98
C LEU A 116 1.69 -34.31 16.18
N GLU A 117 0.45 -33.98 15.83
CA GLU A 117 -0.68 -34.91 15.89
C GLU A 117 -0.42 -36.14 15.03
N SER A 118 0.06 -35.96 13.79
CA SER A 118 0.39 -37.07 12.89
C SER A 118 1.55 -37.95 13.37
N LEU A 119 2.47 -37.42 14.20
CA LEU A 119 3.57 -38.21 14.76
C LEU A 119 3.15 -38.99 16.02
N LEU A 120 2.11 -38.51 16.72
CA LEU A 120 1.60 -39.12 17.95
C LEU A 120 0.46 -40.12 17.71
N THR A 121 -0.15 -40.11 16.53
CA THR A 121 -1.11 -41.14 16.12
C THR A 121 -0.40 -42.20 15.26
N PRO A 122 -0.38 -43.49 15.67
CA PRO A 122 0.29 -44.56 14.92
C PRO A 122 -0.40 -44.90 13.60
#